data_AF-A0A9D6TCI1-F1
#
_entry.id   AF-A0A9D6TCI1-F1
#
_cell.length_a   1.000
_cell.length_b   1.000
_cell.length_c   1.000
_cell.angle_alpha   90.00
_cell.angle_beta   90.00
_cell.angle_gamma   90.00
#
_symmetry.space_group_name_H-M   'P 1'
#
loop_
_entity.id
_entity.type
_entity.pdbx_description
1 polymer ?
#
loop_
_entity_poly.entity_id
_entity_poly.type
_entity_poly.pdbx_seq_one_letter_code
_entity_poly.pdbx_strand_id
1 'polypeptide(L)'
;MTLAPAMKERKRHEATWGAQEEAHRAIEKFTGRIQRQVLSHHAQQEAAAERIAVNDIRTVLESGAELEPYPDDPRGPSCLFVGCDQRGRWLHVLCGNFDRENLLIITVYEPRPPKWQDAWTRRRSQ
;
A
#
# COMPACT_ATOMS: atom_id res chain seq x y z
N MET A 1 45.16 16.16 -8.32
CA MET A 1 44.61 14.80 -8.47
C MET A 1 43.21 14.78 -7.91
N THR A 2 42.22 14.89 -8.79
CA THR A 2 40.80 14.86 -8.41
C THR A 2 40.41 13.41 -8.13
N LEU A 3 40.05 13.10 -6.88
CA LEU A 3 39.46 11.82 -6.48
C LEU A 3 38.09 11.68 -7.16
N ALA A 4 38.01 10.95 -8.29
CA ALA A 4 36.83 10.93 -9.16
C ALA A 4 35.98 9.63 -9.20
N PRO A 5 36.38 8.40 -8.78
CA PRO A 5 35.50 7.23 -8.94
C PRO A 5 34.81 6.69 -7.66
N ALA A 6 35.22 7.12 -6.46
CA ALA A 6 34.68 6.58 -5.21
C ALA A 6 33.33 7.19 -4.77
N MET A 7 32.92 8.37 -5.27
CA MET A 7 31.61 9.03 -5.03
C MET A 7 30.44 8.45 -5.85
N LYS A 8 30.79 7.55 -6.76
CA LYS A 8 29.95 6.48 -7.29
C LYS A 8 29.86 5.31 -6.28
N GLU A 9 30.30 5.52 -5.05
CA GLU A 9 29.40 5.52 -3.91
C GLU A 9 27.97 5.50 -4.39
N ARG A 10 27.26 4.64 -3.69
CA ARG A 10 25.96 5.04 -3.26
C ARG A 10 24.94 4.83 -4.36
N LYS A 11 24.92 5.50 -5.51
CA LYS A 11 24.00 5.32 -6.68
C LYS A 11 23.52 3.88 -7.05
N ARG A 12 24.15 2.80 -6.57
CA ARG A 12 23.86 1.37 -6.79
C ARG A 12 23.67 0.52 -5.51
N HIS A 13 23.93 1.04 -4.31
CA HIS A 13 23.46 0.51 -3.03
C HIS A 13 22.01 0.99 -2.74
N GLU A 14 21.37 1.61 -3.73
CA GLU A 14 20.62 2.86 -3.50
C GLU A 14 19.56 3.15 -4.55
N ALA A 15 19.39 2.27 -5.54
CA ALA A 15 18.11 2.12 -6.23
C ALA A 15 17.51 0.74 -5.90
N THR A 16 18.17 -0.02 -5.01
CA THR A 16 18.28 -1.48 -5.16
C THR A 16 18.57 -2.24 -3.84
N TRP A 17 18.55 -1.74 -2.58
CA TRP A 17 17.48 -1.25 -1.65
C TRP A 17 16.19 -0.63 -2.25
N GLY A 18 15.88 -0.64 -3.55
CA GLY A 18 15.23 -1.67 -4.38
C GLY A 18 13.73 -1.79 -4.22
N ALA A 19 13.12 -0.67 -3.83
CA ALA A 19 11.75 -0.56 -3.40
C ALA A 19 11.38 -1.59 -2.32
N GLN A 20 12.34 -1.91 -1.46
CA GLN A 20 12.82 -3.29 -1.43
C GLN A 20 12.44 -4.09 -0.19
N GLU A 21 12.31 -5.39 -0.33
CA GLU A 21 12.15 -6.10 -1.61
C GLU A 21 10.76 -5.65 -2.15
N GLU A 22 10.52 -5.33 -3.43
CA GLU A 22 9.45 -4.44 -4.00
C GLU A 22 8.00 -4.59 -3.53
N ALA A 23 7.63 -3.86 -2.48
CA ALA A 23 6.52 -4.21 -1.57
C ALA A 23 6.59 -5.67 -1.05
N HIS A 24 7.61 -6.42 -1.49
CA HIS A 24 7.85 -7.83 -1.71
C HIS A 24 7.65 -8.54 -0.46
N ARG A 25 6.99 -9.65 -0.72
CA ARG A 25 5.81 -9.84 0.02
C ARG A 25 4.85 -8.68 -0.17
N ALA A 26 4.30 -8.32 -1.34
CA ALA A 26 3.25 -7.28 -1.42
C ALA A 26 1.91 -7.72 -0.77
N ILE A 27 1.98 -8.68 0.12
CA ILE A 27 1.97 -8.64 1.59
C ILE A 27 2.03 -10.14 1.87
N GLU A 28 3.13 -10.74 1.33
CA GLU A 28 3.50 -12.07 0.70
C GLU A 28 2.47 -13.10 0.33
N LYS A 29 1.24 -12.69 0.39
CA LYS A 29 0.30 -13.60 1.01
C LYS A 29 -1.07 -13.02 0.83
N PHE A 30 -1.22 -11.69 0.97
CA PHE A 30 -2.42 -10.92 1.28
C PHE A 30 -3.69 -11.76 1.48
N THR A 31 -3.78 -12.70 2.42
CA THR A 31 -2.78 -13.25 3.37
C THR A 31 -3.24 -14.65 3.76
N GLY A 32 -2.99 -15.66 2.93
CA GLY A 32 -3.34 -17.08 3.12
C GLY A 32 -2.84 -17.80 4.40
N ARG A 33 -2.33 -17.08 5.41
CA ARG A 33 -2.23 -17.55 6.82
C ARG A 33 -2.44 -16.43 7.87
N ILE A 34 -2.96 -15.25 7.53
CA ILE A 34 -3.26 -14.20 8.52
C ILE A 34 -4.74 -14.30 8.90
N GLN A 35 -5.01 -14.44 10.20
CA GLN A 35 -6.37 -14.50 10.71
C GLN A 35 -6.88 -13.15 11.23
N ARG A 36 -6.03 -12.10 11.30
CA ARG A 36 -6.41 -10.82 11.90
C ARG A 36 -5.94 -9.59 11.13
N GLN A 37 -6.91 -8.82 10.65
CA GLN A 37 -6.73 -7.45 10.16
C GLN A 37 -6.98 -6.49 11.32
N VAL A 38 -6.13 -5.48 11.46
CA VAL A 38 -6.30 -4.40 12.43
C VAL A 38 -6.41 -3.10 11.66
N LEU A 39 -7.48 -2.35 11.89
CA LEU A 39 -7.61 -1.01 11.31
C LEU A 39 -6.94 0.00 12.23
N SER A 40 -6.10 0.87 11.67
CA SER A 40 -5.64 2.06 12.38
C SER A 40 -6.82 2.97 12.73
N HIS A 41 -6.65 3.88 13.69
CA HIS A 41 -7.68 4.88 14.00
C HIS A 41 -8.09 5.68 12.75
N HIS A 42 -7.12 6.05 11.91
CA HIS A 42 -7.39 6.76 10.67
C HIS A 42 -8.20 5.90 9.69
N ALA A 43 -7.84 4.63 9.51
CA ALA A 43 -8.61 3.72 8.66
C ALA A 43 -10.05 3.51 9.15
N GLN A 44 -10.29 3.49 10.47
CA GLN A 44 -11.64 3.42 11.04
C GLN A 44 -12.46 4.67 10.70
N GLN A 45 -11.87 5.86 10.79
CA GLN A 45 -12.53 7.12 10.45
C GLN A 45 -12.90 7.20 8.98
N GLU A 46 -11.94 6.89 8.08
CA GLU A 46 -12.19 6.91 6.63
C GLU A 46 -13.23 5.87 6.22
N ALA A 47 -13.14 4.64 6.75
CA ALA A 47 -14.12 3.59 6.48
C ALA A 47 -15.53 4.00 6.93
N ALA A 48 -15.66 4.64 8.10
CA ALA A 48 -16.95 5.13 8.59
C ALA A 48 -17.50 6.28 7.72
N ALA A 49 -16.65 7.24 7.36
CA ALA A 49 -17.02 8.40 6.54
C ALA A 49 -17.52 7.98 5.15
N GLU A 50 -16.87 6.99 4.54
CA GLU A 50 -17.19 6.52 3.20
C GLU A 50 -18.09 5.28 3.16
N ARG A 51 -18.59 4.84 4.33
CA ARG A 51 -19.42 3.63 4.47
C ARG A 51 -18.77 2.41 3.81
N ILE A 52 -17.50 2.18 4.10
CA ILE A 52 -16.72 1.03 3.64
C ILE A 52 -16.78 -0.03 4.74
N ALA A 53 -17.38 -1.18 4.44
CA ALA A 53 -17.46 -2.27 5.40
C ALA A 53 -16.11 -2.97 5.52
N VAL A 54 -15.84 -3.57 6.68
CA VAL A 54 -14.65 -4.42 6.87
C VAL A 54 -14.62 -5.57 5.86
N ASN A 55 -15.78 -6.06 5.42
CA ASN A 55 -15.86 -7.08 4.39
C ASN A 55 -15.42 -6.57 3.01
N ASP A 56 -15.68 -5.30 2.68
CA ASP A 56 -15.23 -4.69 1.43
C ASP A 56 -13.71 -4.57 1.40
N ILE A 57 -13.12 -4.13 2.53
CA ILE A 57 -11.67 -4.12 2.74
C ILE A 57 -11.11 -5.52 2.52
N ARG A 58 -11.73 -6.55 3.12
CA ARG A 58 -11.31 -7.94 2.93
C ARG A 58 -11.38 -8.38 1.46
N THR A 59 -12.45 -8.05 0.74
CA THR A 59 -12.60 -8.38 -0.69
C THR A 59 -11.50 -7.76 -1.55
N VAL A 60 -11.15 -6.49 -1.32
CA VAL A 60 -10.03 -5.82 -2.01
C VAL A 60 -8.72 -6.55 -1.72
N LEU A 61 -8.52 -6.98 -0.49
CA LEU A 61 -7.31 -7.64 -0.07
C LEU A 61 -7.20 -9.08 -0.56
N GLU A 62 -8.33 -9.77 -0.78
CA GLU A 62 -8.38 -11.15 -1.28
C GLU A 62 -8.32 -11.26 -2.82
N SER A 63 -8.88 -10.27 -3.54
CA SER A 63 -9.08 -10.33 -5.00
C SER A 63 -8.57 -9.12 -5.77
N GLY A 64 -8.14 -8.07 -5.07
CA GLY A 64 -7.62 -6.86 -5.67
C GLY A 64 -6.22 -7.04 -6.24
N ALA A 65 -5.73 -5.96 -6.83
CA ALA A 65 -4.40 -5.87 -7.39
C ALA A 65 -3.53 -4.95 -6.53
N GLU A 66 -2.24 -5.26 -6.51
CA GLU A 66 -1.23 -4.33 -6.05
C GLU A 66 -1.19 -3.10 -6.97
N LEU A 67 -1.10 -1.90 -6.39
CA LEU A 67 -1.09 -0.65 -7.14
C LEU A 67 0.22 0.13 -6.97
N GLU A 68 0.64 0.39 -5.73
CA GLU A 68 1.82 1.21 -5.45
C GLU A 68 2.55 0.70 -4.19
N PRO A 69 3.83 0.29 -4.29
CA PRO A 69 4.65 -0.06 -3.14
C PRO A 69 5.09 1.20 -2.37
N TYR A 70 5.10 1.13 -1.05
CA TYR A 70 5.58 2.15 -0.11
C TYR A 70 6.66 1.55 0.81
N PRO A 71 7.85 1.28 0.27
CA PRO A 71 8.91 0.57 0.99
C PRO A 71 9.54 1.36 2.13
N ASP A 72 9.51 2.69 2.01
CA ASP A 72 10.11 3.63 2.94
C ASP A 72 9.07 4.27 3.88
N ASP A 73 7.88 3.69 4.01
CA ASP A 73 6.89 4.17 4.98
C ASP A 73 7.51 4.14 6.39
N PRO A 74 7.41 5.24 7.18
CA PRO A 74 8.01 5.33 8.52
C PRO A 74 7.59 4.22 9.49
N ARG A 75 6.48 3.52 9.19
CA ARG A 75 5.92 2.42 9.99
C ARG A 75 6.44 1.05 9.56
N GLY A 76 7.34 0.99 8.59
CA GLY A 76 7.81 -0.21 7.90
C GLY A 76 7.13 -0.40 6.55
N PRO A 77 7.65 -1.29 5.68
CA PRO A 77 7.16 -1.46 4.32
C PRO A 77 5.64 -1.66 4.24
N SER A 78 5.00 -0.86 3.39
CA SER A 78 3.56 -0.93 3.11
C SER A 78 3.29 -0.97 1.62
N CYS A 79 2.05 -1.29 1.23
CA CYS A 79 1.63 -1.31 -0.16
C CYS A 79 0.17 -0.89 -0.31
N LEU A 80 -0.13 -0.17 -1.39
CA LEU A 80 -1.47 0.26 -1.77
C LEU A 80 -2.08 -0.78 -2.72
N PHE A 81 -3.29 -1.24 -2.39
CA PHE A 81 -4.09 -2.14 -3.21
C PHE A 81 -5.28 -1.42 -3.80
N VAL A 82 -5.72 -1.90 -4.96
CA VAL A 82 -6.95 -1.50 -5.63
C VAL A 82 -7.83 -2.70 -5.87
N GLY A 83 -9.12 -2.57 -5.61
CA GLY A 83 -10.11 -3.61 -5.90
C GLY A 83 -11.53 -3.08 -5.85
N CYS A 84 -12.49 -3.92 -6.25
CA CYS A 84 -13.91 -3.61 -6.14
C CYS A 84 -14.50 -4.23 -4.88
N ASP A 85 -15.40 -3.50 -4.22
CA ASP A 85 -16.32 -4.13 -3.28
C ASP A 85 -17.38 -4.98 -4.00
N GLN A 86 -18.24 -5.66 -3.25
CA GLN A 86 -19.30 -6.53 -3.80
C GLN A 86 -20.31 -5.80 -4.70
N ARG A 87 -20.32 -4.46 -4.67
CA ARG A 87 -21.21 -3.60 -5.44
C ARG A 87 -20.51 -2.98 -6.66
N GLY A 88 -19.25 -3.32 -6.91
CA GLY A 88 -18.46 -2.80 -8.01
C GLY A 88 -17.87 -1.40 -7.76
N ARG A 89 -17.88 -0.90 -6.51
CA ARG A 89 -17.21 0.36 -6.17
C ARG A 89 -15.72 0.11 -6.00
N TRP A 90 -14.90 0.91 -6.68
CA TRP A 90 -13.45 0.89 -6.53
C TRP A 90 -13.00 1.40 -5.16
N LEU A 91 -12.06 0.70 -4.54
CA LEU A 91 -11.51 1.01 -3.24
C LEU A 91 -10.00 0.87 -3.27
N HIS A 92 -9.34 1.80 -2.58
CA HIS A 92 -7.92 1.80 -2.29
C HIS A 92 -7.69 1.42 -0.84
N VAL A 93 -6.80 0.45 -0.59
CA VAL A 93 -6.43 0.02 0.76
C VAL A 93 -4.92 0.11 0.90
N LEU A 94 -4.42 0.97 1.79
CA LEU A 94 -3.00 1.02 2.13
C LEU A 94 -2.75 0.22 3.40
N CYS A 95 -1.81 -0.70 3.37
CA CYS A 95 -1.58 -1.62 4.47
C CYS A 95 -0.15 -2.14 4.49
N GLY A 96 0.29 -2.58 5.67
CA GLY A 96 1.65 -3.06 5.90
C GLY A 96 1.68 -4.14 6.98
N ASN A 97 2.76 -4.92 7.00
CA ASN A 97 2.96 -5.98 7.98
C ASN A 97 3.72 -5.43 9.19
N PHE A 98 3.01 -5.21 10.31
CA PHE A 98 3.57 -4.51 11.46
C PHE A 98 4.30 -5.45 12.45
N ASP A 99 3.77 -6.65 12.70
CA ASP A 99 4.31 -7.60 13.70
C ASP A 99 4.36 -9.07 13.22
N ARG A 100 4.33 -9.30 11.90
CA ARG A 100 4.28 -10.63 11.23
C ARG A 100 2.98 -11.44 11.45
N GLU A 101 2.17 -11.10 12.44
CA GLU A 101 0.90 -11.78 12.78
C GLU A 101 -0.33 -10.97 12.36
N ASN A 102 -0.24 -9.65 12.50
CA ASN A 102 -1.30 -8.70 12.20
C ASN A 102 -0.97 -7.89 10.97
N LEU A 103 -2.01 -7.74 10.17
CA LEU A 103 -2.00 -6.88 9.03
C LEU A 103 -2.64 -5.55 9.39
N LEU A 104 -1.86 -4.48 9.36
CA LEU A 104 -2.32 -3.15 9.69
C LEU A 104 -2.89 -2.46 8.45
N ILE A 105 -4.18 -2.14 8.49
CA ILE A 105 -4.81 -1.25 7.51
C ILE A 105 -4.52 0.18 7.94
N ILE A 106 -3.69 0.87 7.16
CA ILE A 106 -3.24 2.22 7.42
C ILE A 106 -4.32 3.22 7.04
N THR A 107 -4.87 3.09 5.84
CA THR A 107 -6.02 3.88 5.35
C THR A 107 -6.81 3.08 4.32
N VAL A 108 -8.07 3.47 4.11
CA VAL A 108 -8.95 2.92 3.08
C VAL A 108 -9.84 4.04 2.54
N TYR A 109 -10.02 4.13 1.22
CA TYR A 109 -10.84 5.17 0.60
C TYR A 109 -11.24 4.81 -0.83
N GLU A 110 -12.28 5.42 -1.37
CA GLU A 110 -12.59 5.41 -2.79
C GLU A 110 -11.68 6.39 -3.55
N PRO A 111 -10.95 5.97 -4.59
CA PRO A 111 -10.09 6.87 -5.35
C PRO A 111 -10.92 7.92 -6.09
N ARG A 112 -10.64 9.20 -5.83
CA ARG A 112 -11.34 10.34 -6.45
C ARG A 112 -10.38 11.40 -7.01
N PRO A 113 -10.82 12.19 -8.01
CA PRO A 113 -10.16 13.43 -8.38
C PRO A 113 -10.08 14.40 -7.19
N PRO A 114 -9.08 15.31 -7.17
CA PRO A 114 -8.05 15.51 -8.19
C PRO A 114 -6.85 14.56 -8.04
N LYS A 115 -6.75 13.81 -6.94
CA LYS A 115 -5.58 12.96 -6.65
C LYS A 115 -5.48 11.79 -7.63
N TRP A 116 -6.62 11.23 -8.02
CA TRP A 116 -6.72 10.09 -8.94
C TRP A 116 -7.46 10.51 -10.20
N GLN A 117 -6.97 10.08 -11.36
CA GLN A 117 -7.68 10.22 -12.63
C GLN A 117 -8.79 9.15 -12.75
N ASP A 118 -8.45 7.93 -12.35
CA ASP A 118 -9.30 6.76 -12.23
C ASP A 118 -8.78 5.89 -11.07
N ALA A 119 -9.35 4.69 -10.89
CA ALA A 119 -8.95 3.78 -9.81
C ALA A 119 -7.50 3.25 -9.91
N TRP A 120 -6.80 3.48 -11.02
CA TRP A 120 -5.45 2.94 -11.25
C TRP A 120 -4.41 4.05 -11.37
N THR A 121 -4.82 5.21 -11.88
CA THR A 121 -3.89 6.24 -12.33
C THR A 121 -3.90 7.42 -11.38
N ARG A 122 -2.83 7.56 -10.59
CA ARG A 122 -2.62 8.77 -9.77
C ARG A 122 -2.28 9.94 -10.67
N ARG A 123 -2.88 11.11 -10.42
CA ARG A 123 -2.44 12.34 -11.08
C ARG A 123 -1.07 12.72 -10.51
N ARG A 124 -0.08 12.90 -11.39
CA ARG A 124 1.17 13.56 -11.00
C ARG A 124 0.82 15.00 -10.62
N SER A 125 1.12 15.38 -9.39
CA SER A 125 1.17 16.78 -8.99
C SER A 125 2.12 17.51 -9.94
N GLN A 126 1.62 18.51 -10.66
CA GLN A 126 2.47 19.41 -11.44
C GLN A 126 3.36 20.25 -10.52
#